data_AF-A0A4Q4CMP2-F1
#
_entry.id   AF-A0A4Q4CMP2-F1
#
_cell.length_a   1.000
_cell.length_b   1.000
_cell.length_c   1.000
_cell.angle_alpha   90.00
_cell.angle_beta   90.00
_cell.angle_gamma   90.00
#
_symmetry.space_group_name_H-M   'P 1'
#
loop_
_entity.id
_entity.type
_entity.pdbx_description
1 polymer ?
#
loop_
_entity_poly.entity_id
_entity_poly.type
_entity_poly.pdbx_seq_one_letter_code
_entity_poly.pdbx_strand_id
1 'polypeptide(L)'
;TYVRDGVTSTVSVTTSVLERLAVDDPERVEDVGFLGVAPEFTYQRQGPLYVGEVMWETTKRTAEAIAHLPSRMVDVVKAAFGEERKADSPISVVGASRVAGELVTVDEPTWAERAQRVLTLLASLNLFLALFNFVPLLPLDGGHIAGALWEGARSRWARLRGRPDPGPVDVARMLPVAYVVGIVLIVMSVILIYADIVNPVQVT
;
A
#
# COMPACT_ATOMS: atom_id res chain seq x y z
N THR A 1 8.59 37.86 -4.10
CA THR A 1 9.31 37.85 -5.39
C THR A 1 9.00 36.56 -6.12
N TYR A 2 8.71 36.61 -7.41
CA TYR A 2 8.49 35.41 -8.24
C TYR A 2 9.21 35.54 -9.58
N VAL A 3 9.46 34.40 -10.23
CA VAL A 3 10.03 34.35 -11.58
C VAL A 3 8.93 33.90 -12.54
N ARG A 4 8.71 34.66 -13.61
CA ARG A 4 7.82 34.30 -14.71
C ARG A 4 8.57 34.53 -16.02
N ASP A 5 8.62 33.52 -16.88
CA ASP A 5 9.32 33.57 -18.18
C ASP A 5 10.79 34.02 -18.08
N GLY A 6 11.49 33.61 -17.02
CA GLY A 6 12.88 33.99 -16.77
C GLY A 6 13.09 35.41 -16.24
N VAL A 7 12.03 36.21 -16.09
CA VAL A 7 12.10 37.58 -15.55
C VAL A 7 11.73 37.55 -14.06
N THR A 8 12.63 38.07 -13.22
CA THR A 8 12.38 38.23 -11.79
C THR A 8 11.49 39.46 -11.56
N SER A 9 10.31 39.23 -11.00
CA SER A 9 9.34 40.28 -10.68
C SER A 9 9.13 40.39 -9.17
N THR A 10 9.10 41.62 -8.67
CA THR A 10 8.77 41.93 -7.28
C THR A 10 7.46 42.69 -7.24
N VAL A 11 6.47 42.16 -6.54
CA VAL A 11 5.15 42.76 -6.36
C VAL A 11 4.89 42.87 -4.87
N SER A 12 4.41 44.04 -4.44
CA SER A 12 3.90 44.23 -3.08
C SER A 12 2.42 43.84 -3.07
N VAL A 13 2.06 42.88 -2.21
CA VAL A 13 0.68 42.38 -2.11
C VAL A 13 0.19 42.58 -0.68
N THR A 14 -1.04 43.04 -0.54
CA THR A 14 -1.71 43.12 0.77
C THR A 14 -2.31 41.76 1.10
N THR A 15 -1.82 41.11 2.15
CA THR A 15 -2.33 39.80 2.62
C THR A 15 -3.44 39.98 3.64
N SER A 16 -4.38 39.04 3.70
CA SER A 16 -5.26 38.90 4.87
C SER A 16 -4.50 38.20 6.00
N VAL A 17 -4.78 38.53 7.26
CA VAL A 17 -4.19 37.82 8.40
C VAL A 17 -5.17 36.73 8.83
N LEU A 18 -4.67 35.50 8.95
CA LEU A 18 -5.43 34.35 9.45
C LEU A 18 -4.68 33.73 10.63
N GLU A 19 -5.42 33.32 11.65
CA GLU A 19 -4.90 32.50 12.74
C GLU A 19 -4.62 31.08 12.22
N ARG A 20 -3.37 30.63 12.31
CA ARG A 20 -3.00 29.23 12.00
C ARG A 20 -2.11 28.66 13.11
N LEU A 21 -2.12 27.34 13.23
CA LEU A 21 -1.13 26.61 14.02
C LEU A 21 0.25 26.83 13.43
N ALA A 22 1.23 27.05 14.29
CA ALA A 22 2.62 27.24 13.90
C ALA A 22 3.17 25.97 13.24
N VAL A 23 4.03 26.14 12.24
CA VAL A 23 4.59 25.01 11.48
C VAL A 23 5.54 24.17 12.35
N ASP A 24 6.15 24.79 13.35
CA ASP A 24 7.10 24.18 14.27
C ASP A 24 6.46 23.70 15.59
N ASP A 25 5.26 24.19 15.92
CA ASP A 25 4.56 23.86 17.16
C ASP A 25 3.03 23.75 16.91
N PRO A 26 2.47 22.53 16.92
CA PRO A 26 1.06 22.29 16.63
C PRO A 26 0.11 22.76 17.73
N GLU A 27 0.58 23.25 18.88
CA GLU A 27 -0.27 23.82 19.94
C GLU A 27 -0.30 25.36 19.95
N ARG A 28 0.56 26.00 19.14
CA ARG A 28 0.77 27.44 19.16
C ARG A 28 0.08 28.11 17.98
N VAL A 29 -0.79 29.08 18.26
CA VAL A 29 -1.50 29.85 17.23
C VAL A 29 -0.69 31.11 16.89
N GLU A 30 -0.49 31.36 15.60
CA GLU A 30 0.17 32.55 15.07
C GLU A 30 -0.70 33.23 13.98
N ASP A 31 -0.63 34.56 13.97
CA ASP A 31 -1.17 35.39 12.91
C ASP A 31 -0.26 35.33 11.67
N VAL A 32 -0.70 34.62 10.63
CA VAL A 32 0.05 34.47 9.39
C VAL A 32 -0.62 35.21 8.24
N GLY A 33 0.20 35.89 7.42
CA GLY A 33 -0.25 36.53 6.19
C GLY A 33 -0.65 35.47 5.16
N PHE A 34 -1.92 35.47 4.76
CA PHE A 34 -2.48 34.60 3.74
C PHE A 34 -2.53 35.34 2.40
N LEU A 35 -1.75 34.84 1.43
CA LEU A 35 -1.67 35.40 0.07
C LEU A 35 -2.74 34.80 -0.87
N GLY A 36 -3.34 33.66 -0.53
CA GLY A 36 -4.33 33.00 -1.37
C GLY A 36 -3.77 32.34 -2.63
N VAL A 37 -2.46 32.08 -2.69
CA VAL A 37 -1.83 31.35 -3.81
C VAL A 37 -1.89 29.86 -3.51
N ALA A 38 -2.61 29.11 -4.34
CA ALA A 38 -2.60 27.66 -4.33
C ALA A 38 -1.75 27.14 -5.50
N PRO A 39 -1.02 26.03 -5.33
CA PRO A 39 -0.34 25.38 -6.44
C PRO A 39 -1.38 24.90 -7.46
N GLU A 40 -1.08 25.10 -8.75
CA GLU A 40 -1.85 24.50 -9.83
C GLU A 40 -1.21 23.15 -10.18
N PHE A 41 -1.97 22.08 -10.06
CA PHE A 41 -1.54 20.74 -10.45
C PHE A 41 -1.93 20.48 -11.90
N THR A 42 -0.94 20.21 -12.76
CA THR A 42 -1.19 19.88 -14.16
C THR A 42 -0.74 18.45 -14.46
N TYR A 43 -1.55 17.72 -15.22
CA TYR A 43 -1.20 16.39 -15.67
C TYR A 43 -0.12 16.48 -16.75
N GLN A 44 1.05 15.93 -16.45
CA GLN A 44 2.16 15.84 -17.40
C GLN A 44 2.34 14.40 -17.84
N ARG A 45 2.48 14.21 -19.16
CA ARG A 45 2.76 12.90 -19.73
C ARG A 45 4.19 12.49 -19.38
N GLN A 46 4.33 11.34 -18.73
CA GLN A 46 5.62 10.81 -18.32
C GLN A 46 6.14 9.77 -19.33
N GLY A 47 7.47 9.61 -19.36
CA GLY A 47 8.14 8.63 -20.21
C GLY A 47 8.17 7.22 -19.60
N PRO A 48 8.54 6.18 -20.39
CA PRO A 48 8.60 4.79 -19.90
C PRO A 48 9.53 4.57 -18.70
N LEU A 49 10.64 5.32 -18.61
CA LEU A 49 11.59 5.23 -17.51
C LEU A 49 10.93 5.60 -16.17
N TYR A 50 10.21 6.73 -16.15
CA TYR A 50 9.48 7.20 -14.97
C TYR A 50 8.41 6.19 -14.54
N VAL A 51 7.71 5.57 -15.50
CA VAL A 51 6.75 4.49 -15.19
C VAL A 51 7.45 3.33 -14.50
N GLY A 52 8.63 2.93 -14.97
CA GLY A 52 9.46 1.90 -14.34
C GLY A 52 9.84 2.24 -12.89
N GLU A 53 10.27 3.48 -12.64
CA GLU A 53 10.62 3.96 -11.30
C GLU A 53 9.42 3.95 -10.35
N VAL A 54 8.27 4.46 -10.80
CA VAL A 54 7.03 4.45 -10.00
C VAL A 54 6.59 3.02 -9.70
N MET A 55 6.63 2.13 -10.69
CA MET A 55 6.28 0.72 -10.50
C MET A 55 7.22 0.03 -9.52
N TRP A 56 8.53 0.31 -9.59
CA TRP A 56 9.53 -0.22 -8.66
C TRP A 56 9.26 0.24 -7.23
N GLU A 57 9.08 1.54 -7.03
CA GLU A 57 8.82 2.12 -5.71
C GLU A 57 7.50 1.62 -5.12
N THR A 58 6.44 1.53 -5.95
CA THR A 58 5.13 1.00 -5.52
C THR A 58 5.24 -0.47 -5.13
N THR A 59 6.01 -1.26 -5.89
CA THR A 59 6.28 -2.67 -5.58
C THR A 59 7.03 -2.80 -4.25
N LYS A 60 8.06 -1.99 -4.03
CA LYS A 60 8.85 -1.98 -2.79
C LYS A 60 7.99 -1.66 -1.57
N ARG A 61 7.20 -0.58 -1.62
CA ARG A 61 6.28 -0.20 -0.53
C ARG A 61 5.26 -1.27 -0.24
N THR A 62 4.73 -1.92 -1.27
CA THR A 62 3.77 -3.01 -1.11
C THR A 62 4.43 -4.23 -0.47
N ALA A 63 5.66 -4.57 -0.84
CA ALA A 63 6.43 -5.64 -0.22
C ALA A 63 6.76 -5.33 1.26
N GLU A 64 7.12 -4.10 1.59
CA GLU A 64 7.33 -3.64 2.97
C GLU A 64 6.02 -3.75 3.78
N ALA A 65 4.89 -3.35 3.20
CA ALA A 65 3.58 -3.50 3.84
C ALA A 65 3.23 -4.98 4.12
N ILE A 66 3.53 -5.89 3.19
CA ILE A 66 3.35 -7.33 3.39
C ILE A 66 4.27 -7.85 4.50
N ALA A 67 5.53 -7.41 4.55
CA ALA A 67 6.49 -7.83 5.58
C ALA A 67 6.05 -7.39 6.98
N HIS A 68 5.43 -6.21 7.09
CA HIS A 68 4.87 -5.70 8.35
C HIS A 68 3.46 -6.21 8.65
N LEU A 69 2.81 -6.92 7.73
CA LEU A 69 1.43 -7.39 7.91
C LEU A 69 1.23 -8.14 9.25
N PRO A 70 2.11 -9.07 9.69
CA PRO A 70 1.90 -9.77 10.95
C PRO A 70 1.86 -8.84 12.17
N SER A 71 2.76 -7.85 12.25
CA SER A 71 2.77 -6.90 13.38
C SER A 71 1.57 -5.96 13.31
N ARG A 72 1.19 -5.50 12.12
CA ARG A 72 0.01 -4.66 11.91
C ARG A 72 -1.30 -5.37 12.25
N MET A 73 -1.36 -6.69 12.08
CA MET A 73 -2.52 -7.50 12.47
C MET A 73 -2.71 -7.58 13.97
N VAL A 74 -1.65 -7.54 14.76
CA VAL A 74 -1.75 -7.42 16.22
C VAL A 74 -2.39 -6.09 16.59
N ASP A 75 -1.98 -4.99 15.94
CA ASP A 75 -2.58 -3.67 16.14
C ASP A 75 -4.06 -3.65 15.73
N VAL A 76 -4.43 -4.34 14.65
CA VAL A 76 -5.84 -4.48 14.22
C VAL A 76 -6.69 -5.16 15.30
N VAL A 77 -6.20 -6.27 15.87
CA VAL A 77 -6.92 -6.98 16.93
C VAL A 77 -7.14 -6.06 18.12
N LYS A 78 -6.12 -5.33 18.56
CA LYS A 78 -6.24 -4.38 19.67
C LYS A 78 -7.24 -3.27 19.36
N ALA A 79 -7.17 -2.70 18.16
CA ALA A 79 -8.09 -1.64 17.72
C ALA A 79 -9.54 -2.13 17.61
N ALA A 80 -9.76 -3.41 17.32
CA ALA A 80 -11.09 -4.02 17.32
C ALA A 80 -11.71 -4.11 18.72
N PHE A 81 -10.90 -4.06 19.79
CA PHE A 81 -11.34 -4.12 21.19
C PHE A 81 -11.23 -2.79 21.95
N GLY A 82 -11.04 -1.67 21.25
CA GLY A 82 -11.17 -0.32 21.83
C GLY A 82 -9.93 0.57 21.76
N GLU A 83 -8.83 0.12 21.16
CA GLU A 83 -7.71 1.02 20.83
C GLU A 83 -7.96 1.81 19.54
N GLU A 84 -7.19 2.90 19.36
CA GLU A 84 -7.27 3.72 18.14
C GLU A 84 -6.81 2.95 16.90
N ARG A 85 -7.57 3.14 15.81
CA ARG A 85 -7.30 2.54 14.52
C ARG A 85 -6.33 3.41 13.74
N LYS A 86 -5.08 2.95 13.55
CA LYS A 86 -4.07 3.68 12.75
C LYS A 86 -4.51 3.76 11.28
N ALA A 87 -4.20 4.88 10.62
CA ALA A 87 -4.51 5.11 9.21
C ALA A 87 -3.82 4.14 8.24
N ASP A 88 -2.64 3.62 8.61
CA ASP A 88 -1.88 2.63 7.83
C ASP A 88 -2.20 1.18 8.22
N SER A 89 -3.34 0.95 8.88
CA SER A 89 -3.78 -0.39 9.24
C SER A 89 -4.22 -1.20 8.02
N PRO A 90 -3.97 -2.52 8.00
CA PRO A 90 -4.55 -3.41 7.00
C PRO A 90 -6.08 -3.34 7.02
N ILE A 91 -6.68 -3.32 5.83
CA ILE A 91 -8.13 -3.28 5.63
C ILE A 91 -8.61 -4.59 4.99
N SER A 92 -9.84 -4.98 5.29
CA SER A 92 -10.54 -6.09 4.64
C SER A 92 -11.05 -5.70 3.25
N VAL A 93 -11.54 -6.70 2.52
CA VAL A 93 -12.26 -6.51 1.25
C VAL A 93 -13.50 -5.60 1.43
N VAL A 94 -14.16 -5.67 2.59
CA VAL A 94 -15.32 -4.82 2.91
C VAL A 94 -14.89 -3.38 3.13
N GLY A 95 -13.82 -3.15 3.90
CA GLY A 95 -13.24 -1.82 4.10
C GLY A 95 -12.74 -1.21 2.80
N ALA A 96 -12.05 -1.99 1.96
CA ALA A 96 -11.61 -1.54 0.64
C ALA A 96 -12.77 -1.11 -0.28
N SER A 97 -13.91 -1.82 -0.21
CA SER A 97 -15.12 -1.46 -0.97
C SER A 97 -15.72 -0.13 -0.50
N ARG A 98 -15.69 0.12 0.82
CA ARG A 98 -16.12 1.40 1.39
C ARG A 98 -15.20 2.55 0.96
N VAL A 99 -13.89 2.37 1.09
CA VAL A 99 -12.89 3.36 0.65
C VAL A 99 -13.03 3.66 -0.84
N ALA A 100 -13.32 2.65 -1.67
CA ALA A 100 -13.61 2.86 -3.09
C ALA A 100 -14.81 3.79 -3.31
N GLY A 101 -15.88 3.64 -2.52
CA GLY A 101 -17.06 4.50 -2.55
C GLY A 101 -16.78 5.94 -2.10
N GLU A 102 -15.95 6.10 -1.07
CA GLU A 102 -15.49 7.42 -0.60
C GLU A 102 -14.64 8.12 -1.68
N LEU A 103 -13.69 7.41 -2.29
CA LEU A 103 -12.81 7.98 -3.33
C LEU A 103 -13.55 8.52 -4.55
N VAL A 104 -14.71 7.98 -4.90
CA VAL A 104 -15.51 8.45 -6.05
C VAL A 104 -16.50 9.57 -5.69
N THR A 105 -16.68 9.87 -4.40
CA THR A 105 -17.61 10.88 -3.89
C THR A 105 -16.92 12.11 -3.28
N VAL A 106 -15.71 11.95 -2.76
CA VAL A 106 -14.91 13.03 -2.14
C VAL A 106 -14.52 14.10 -3.16
N ASP A 107 -14.87 15.35 -2.85
CA ASP A 107 -14.57 16.59 -3.60
C ASP A 107 -15.22 16.70 -4.98
N GLU A 108 -16.35 16.02 -5.20
CA GLU A 108 -17.10 16.04 -6.48
C GLU A 108 -16.21 15.91 -7.74
N PRO A 109 -15.40 14.84 -7.83
CA PRO A 109 -14.37 14.72 -8.84
C PRO A 109 -14.99 14.60 -10.24
N THR A 110 -14.25 15.04 -11.26
CA THR A 110 -14.63 14.84 -12.66
C THR A 110 -14.70 13.34 -13.00
N TRP A 111 -15.38 12.98 -14.09
CA TRP A 111 -15.49 11.56 -14.49
C TRP A 111 -14.13 10.90 -14.75
N ALA A 112 -13.18 11.65 -15.32
CA ALA A 112 -11.83 11.18 -15.55
C ALA A 112 -11.07 10.92 -14.24
N GLU A 113 -11.20 11.83 -13.26
CA GLU A 113 -10.57 11.67 -11.94
C GLU A 113 -11.17 10.50 -11.16
N ARG A 114 -12.50 10.32 -11.21
CA ARG A 114 -13.17 9.13 -10.63
C ARG A 114 -12.60 7.85 -11.19
N ALA A 115 -12.53 7.75 -12.52
CA ALA A 115 -11.99 6.58 -13.19
C ALA A 115 -10.53 6.33 -12.81
N GLN A 116 -9.70 7.38 -12.76
CA GLN A 116 -8.31 7.28 -12.34
C GLN A 116 -8.18 6.76 -10.90
N ARG A 117 -8.92 7.34 -9.94
CA ARG A 117 -8.87 6.93 -8.52
C ARG A 117 -9.24 5.45 -8.37
N VAL A 118 -10.31 5.00 -9.03
CA VAL A 118 -10.74 3.60 -9.00
C VAL A 118 -9.70 2.69 -9.65
N LEU A 119 -9.15 3.07 -10.82
CA LEU A 119 -8.12 2.29 -11.50
C LEU A 119 -6.85 2.17 -10.65
N THR A 120 -6.43 3.24 -9.98
CA THR A 120 -5.28 3.21 -9.07
C THR A 120 -5.54 2.31 -7.87
N LEU A 121 -6.73 2.37 -7.27
CA LEU A 121 -7.10 1.47 -6.19
C LEU A 121 -7.07 0.00 -6.64
N LEU A 122 -7.71 -0.32 -7.77
CA LEU A 122 -7.70 -1.67 -8.33
C LEU A 122 -6.30 -2.15 -8.69
N ALA A 123 -5.45 -1.27 -9.24
CA ALA A 123 -4.06 -1.59 -9.55
C ALA A 123 -3.27 -1.90 -8.27
N SER A 124 -3.42 -1.10 -7.21
CA SER A 124 -2.76 -1.34 -5.93
C SER A 124 -3.22 -2.65 -5.27
N LEU A 125 -4.52 -2.94 -5.30
CA LEU A 125 -5.07 -4.19 -4.77
C LEU A 125 -4.55 -5.41 -5.55
N ASN A 126 -4.55 -5.35 -6.88
CA ASN A 126 -4.04 -6.45 -7.71
C ASN A 126 -2.52 -6.64 -7.52
N LEU A 127 -1.74 -5.55 -7.39
CA LEU A 127 -0.32 -5.64 -7.09
C LEU A 127 -0.09 -6.28 -5.71
N PHE A 128 -0.86 -5.88 -4.70
CA PHE A 128 -0.80 -6.48 -3.37
C PHE A 128 -1.11 -7.97 -3.43
N LEU A 129 -2.19 -8.39 -4.10
CA LEU A 129 -2.55 -9.80 -4.26
C LEU A 129 -1.47 -10.58 -5.02
N ALA A 130 -0.88 -10.00 -6.06
CA ALA A 130 0.20 -10.62 -6.82
C ALA A 130 1.44 -10.85 -5.95
N LEU A 131 1.88 -9.82 -5.20
CA LEU A 131 3.03 -9.92 -4.30
C LEU A 131 2.75 -10.83 -3.10
N PHE A 132 1.54 -10.78 -2.56
CA PHE A 132 1.11 -11.66 -1.48
C PHE A 132 1.15 -13.12 -1.94
N ASN A 133 0.70 -13.41 -3.17
CA ASN A 133 0.82 -14.75 -3.75
C ASN A 133 2.27 -15.20 -3.95
N PHE A 134 3.24 -14.29 -4.06
CA PHE A 134 4.67 -14.66 -4.10
C PHE A 134 5.30 -14.94 -2.73
N VAL A 135 4.58 -14.66 -1.63
CA VAL A 135 5.07 -15.02 -0.30
C VAL A 135 5.24 -16.55 -0.23
N PRO A 136 6.37 -17.07 0.27
CA PRO A 136 6.71 -18.50 0.25
C PRO A 136 5.93 -19.28 1.33
N LEU A 137 4.60 -19.22 1.25
CA LEU A 137 3.66 -19.98 2.05
C LEU A 137 2.94 -20.96 1.13
N LEU A 138 2.65 -22.16 1.64
CA LEU A 138 2.04 -23.24 0.86
C LEU A 138 0.65 -22.97 0.28
N PRO A 139 -0.29 -22.31 0.98
CA PRO A 139 -1.58 -21.97 0.37
C PRO A 139 -1.45 -20.86 -0.70
N LEU A 140 -0.27 -20.25 -0.85
CA LEU A 140 0.04 -19.23 -1.83
C LEU A 140 0.93 -19.82 -2.92
N ASP A 141 0.83 -19.29 -4.14
CA ASP A 141 1.57 -19.82 -5.29
C ASP A 141 3.10 -19.76 -5.09
N GLY A 142 3.57 -18.84 -4.25
CA GLY A 142 4.96 -18.67 -3.84
C GLY A 142 5.55 -19.90 -3.15
N GLY A 143 4.74 -20.74 -2.49
CA GLY A 143 5.20 -22.01 -1.94
C GLY A 143 5.70 -22.97 -3.02
N HIS A 144 4.99 -23.03 -4.15
CA HIS A 144 5.38 -23.84 -5.31
C HIS A 144 6.61 -23.25 -6.01
N ILE A 145 6.65 -21.92 -6.15
CA ILE A 145 7.79 -21.22 -6.74
C ILE A 145 9.04 -21.45 -5.89
N ALA A 146 8.95 -21.30 -4.56
CA ALA A 146 10.06 -21.55 -3.65
C ALA A 146 10.54 -23.00 -3.71
N GLY A 147 9.61 -23.97 -3.76
CA GLY A 147 9.93 -25.39 -3.94
C GLY A 147 10.65 -25.67 -5.26
N ALA A 148 10.15 -25.14 -6.37
CA ALA A 148 10.74 -25.30 -7.70
C ALA A 148 12.09 -24.60 -7.83
N LEU A 149 12.25 -23.42 -7.21
CA LEU A 149 13.54 -22.71 -7.15
C LEU A 149 14.56 -23.52 -6.34
N TRP A 150 14.16 -24.10 -5.21
CA TRP A 150 15.01 -24.95 -4.40
C TRP A 150 15.43 -26.22 -5.14
N GLU A 151 14.46 -26.90 -5.78
CA GLU A 151 14.71 -28.07 -6.61
C GLU A 151 15.66 -27.73 -7.76
N GLY A 152 15.36 -26.67 -8.52
CA GLY A 152 16.21 -26.20 -9.61
C GLY A 152 17.63 -25.82 -9.16
N ALA A 153 17.78 -25.18 -7.99
CA ALA A 153 19.08 -24.86 -7.42
C ALA A 153 19.84 -26.14 -7.01
N ARG A 154 19.17 -27.10 -6.36
CA ARG A 154 19.76 -28.35 -5.90
C ARG A 154 20.18 -29.24 -7.08
N SER A 155 19.35 -29.35 -8.11
CA SER A 155 19.65 -30.13 -9.33
C SER A 155 20.75 -29.47 -10.15
N ARG A 156 20.78 -28.13 -10.26
CA ARG A 156 21.92 -27.40 -10.86
C ARG A 156 23.22 -27.65 -10.10
N TRP A 157 23.17 -27.60 -8.76
CA TRP A 157 24.35 -27.82 -7.92
C TRP A 157 24.83 -29.28 -7.91
N ALA A 158 23.92 -30.24 -8.03
CA ALA A 158 24.25 -31.66 -8.22
C ALA A 158 24.92 -31.89 -9.58
N ARG A 159 24.37 -31.30 -10.65
CA ARG A 159 24.95 -31.35 -12.00
C ARG A 159 26.35 -30.74 -12.05
N LEU A 160 26.56 -29.59 -11.41
CA LEU A 160 27.88 -28.95 -11.31
C LEU A 160 28.92 -29.80 -10.57
N ARG A 161 28.49 -30.68 -9.65
CA ARG A 161 29.37 -31.61 -8.92
C ARG A 161 29.36 -33.03 -9.49
N GLY A 162 28.79 -33.25 -10.68
CA GLY A 162 28.72 -34.56 -11.33
C GLY A 162 27.93 -35.61 -10.54
N ARG A 163 27.03 -35.18 -9.64
CA ARG A 163 26.18 -36.08 -8.85
C ARG A 163 24.82 -36.31 -9.55
N PRO A 164 24.20 -37.49 -9.36
CA PRO A 164 22.86 -37.76 -9.88
C PRO A 164 21.81 -36.81 -9.28
N ASP A 165 20.72 -36.62 -10.02
CA ASP A 165 19.66 -35.67 -9.68
C ASP A 165 18.98 -36.04 -8.35
N PRO A 166 18.92 -35.11 -7.37
CA PRO A 166 18.37 -35.39 -6.05
C PRO A 166 16.86 -35.70 -5.95
N GLY A 167 16.11 -35.60 -7.04
CA GLY A 167 14.68 -35.91 -7.11
C GLY A 167 13.74 -34.81 -6.58
N PRO A 168 12.43 -34.90 -6.88
CA PRO A 168 11.45 -33.85 -6.61
C PRO A 168 11.14 -33.70 -5.12
N VAL A 169 10.80 -32.48 -4.71
CA VAL A 169 10.40 -32.19 -3.33
C VAL A 169 8.98 -32.73 -3.07
N ASP A 170 8.81 -33.53 -2.02
CA ASP A 170 7.52 -34.08 -1.62
C ASP A 170 6.63 -33.01 -0.96
N VAL A 171 5.78 -32.39 -1.78
CA VAL A 171 4.83 -31.35 -1.36
C VAL A 171 3.75 -31.90 -0.42
N ALA A 172 3.46 -33.22 -0.44
CA ALA A 172 2.42 -33.80 0.40
C ALA A 172 2.76 -33.71 1.89
N ARG A 173 4.05 -33.75 2.25
CA ARG A 173 4.52 -33.56 3.64
C ARG A 173 4.28 -32.15 4.16
N MET A 174 4.04 -31.20 3.28
CA MET A 174 3.79 -29.80 3.64
C MET A 174 2.30 -29.49 3.84
N LEU A 175 1.39 -30.40 3.50
CA LEU A 175 -0.06 -30.23 3.70
C LEU A 175 -0.47 -29.81 5.12
N PRO A 176 0.09 -30.39 6.22
CA PRO A 176 -0.27 -29.95 7.58
C PRO A 176 0.05 -28.48 7.83
N VAL A 177 1.19 -28.00 7.32
CA VAL A 177 1.59 -26.59 7.43
C VAL A 177 0.66 -25.72 6.59
N ALA A 178 0.28 -26.17 5.39
CA ALA A 178 -0.66 -25.47 4.54
C ALA A 178 -2.01 -25.26 5.23
N TYR A 179 -2.53 -26.27 5.95
CA TYR A 179 -3.77 -26.13 6.71
C TYR A 179 -3.65 -25.14 7.86
N VAL A 180 -2.56 -25.18 8.63
CA VAL A 180 -2.33 -24.22 9.72
C VAL A 180 -2.30 -22.80 9.19
N VAL A 181 -1.51 -22.54 8.14
CA VAL A 181 -1.42 -21.21 7.53
C VAL A 181 -2.77 -20.79 6.94
N GLY A 182 -3.47 -21.68 6.25
CA GLY A 182 -4.80 -21.39 5.69
C GLY A 182 -5.82 -20.99 6.76
N ILE A 183 -5.84 -21.69 7.89
CA ILE A 183 -6.70 -21.32 9.03
C ILE A 183 -6.31 -19.94 9.57
N VAL A 184 -5.02 -19.66 9.74
CA VAL A 184 -4.54 -18.34 10.19
C VAL A 184 -5.01 -17.23 9.26
N LEU A 185 -4.89 -17.40 7.94
CA LEU A 185 -5.34 -16.41 6.96
C LEU A 185 -6.87 -16.19 7.00
N ILE A 186 -7.65 -17.25 7.18
CA ILE A 186 -9.11 -17.15 7.35
C ILE A 186 -9.44 -16.35 8.61
N VAL A 187 -8.82 -16.67 9.75
CA VAL A 187 -9.02 -15.97 11.02
C VAL A 187 -8.65 -14.48 10.87
N MET A 188 -7.50 -14.17 10.26
CA MET A 188 -7.08 -12.80 9.98
C MET A 188 -8.12 -12.06 9.13
N SER A 189 -8.66 -12.71 8.10
CA SER A 189 -9.67 -12.12 7.22
C SER A 189 -10.96 -11.79 7.98
N VAL A 190 -11.43 -12.70 8.84
CA VAL A 190 -12.62 -12.48 9.67
C VAL A 190 -12.38 -11.32 10.65
N ILE A 191 -11.21 -11.26 11.29
CA ILE A 191 -10.85 -10.16 12.20
C ILE A 191 -10.85 -8.83 11.47
N LEU A 192 -10.28 -8.76 10.27
CA LEU A 192 -10.25 -7.52 9.49
C LEU A 192 -11.66 -7.07 9.10
N ILE A 193 -12.51 -8.00 8.65
CA ILE A 193 -13.91 -7.69 8.32
C ILE A 193 -14.63 -7.14 9.55
N TYR A 194 -14.47 -7.79 10.70
CA TYR A 194 -15.06 -7.34 11.94
C TYR A 194 -14.55 -5.95 12.36
N ALA A 195 -13.22 -5.74 12.31
CA ALA A 195 -12.60 -4.47 12.65
C ALA A 195 -13.09 -3.34 11.74
N ASP A 196 -13.23 -3.56 10.44
CA ASP A 196 -13.70 -2.52 9.51
C ASP A 196 -15.19 -2.18 9.69
N ILE A 197 -16.00 -3.09 10.26
CA ILE A 197 -17.40 -2.83 10.58
C ILE A 197 -17.52 -2.02 11.87
N VAL A 198 -16.71 -2.34 12.89
CA VAL A 198 -16.82 -1.73 14.23
C VAL A 198 -15.99 -0.46 14.37
N ASN A 199 -14.78 -0.45 13.81
CA ASN A 199 -13.80 0.63 13.90
C ASN A 199 -13.11 0.83 12.52
N PRO A 200 -13.84 1.38 11.53
CA PRO A 200 -13.36 1.57 10.18
C PRO A 200 -12.16 2.53 10.14
N VAL A 201 -11.19 2.24 9.25
CA VAL A 201 -10.13 3.20 8.93
C VAL A 201 -10.77 4.43 8.29
N GLN A 202 -10.38 5.61 8.76
CA GLN A 202 -10.80 6.89 8.19
C GLN A 202 -9.67 7.41 7.29
N VAL A 203 -10.02 7.79 6.06
CA VAL A 203 -9.07 8.27 5.04
C VAL A 203 -9.13 9.81 4.91
N THR A 204 -9.64 10.51 5.94
CA THR A 204 -9.82 11.97 5.97
C THR A 204 -9.42 12.50 7.32
#